data_AF-A0A2M8G2U8-F1
#
_entry.id   AF-A0A2M8G2U8-F1
#
_cell.length_a   1.000
_cell.length_b   1.000
_cell.length_c   1.000
_cell.angle_alpha   90.00
_cell.angle_beta   90.00
_cell.angle_gamma   90.00
#
_symmetry.space_group_name_H-M   'P 1'
#
loop_
_entity.id
_entity.type
_entity.pdbx_description
1 polymer ?
#
loop_
_entity_poly.entity_id
_entity_poly.type
_entity_poly.pdbx_seq_one_letter_code
_entity_poly.pdbx_strand_id
1 'polypeptide(L)'
;MVKLLILYNLFVVAMIEWLSLKSVDSVTGLVLPLLLVPLMVHLALELKRRPKKLGPISKPVIFQKSLKGEVVPGQAGISDRDRRLFLKLIGSTGLSLFFMSLVSKEAQATFFGSMPGPGTIALKDSTGATIDPAKNHPTDGYKISQLDDSGSTYLYFAYVNKDGAWYIQRETISGINTGDYRYFKGSSDFAANWSNRSGLAYDDFDDIF
;
A
#
# COMPACT_ATOMS: atom_id res chain seq x y z
N MET A 1 -37.68 -18.28 16.60
CA MET A 1 -36.61 -17.27 16.74
C MET A 1 -35.35 -17.65 15.97
N VAL A 2 -34.72 -18.80 16.23
CA VAL A 2 -33.46 -19.21 15.56
C VAL A 2 -33.53 -19.21 14.02
N LYS A 3 -34.61 -19.74 13.42
CA LYS A 3 -34.80 -19.71 11.96
C LYS A 3 -34.86 -18.30 11.37
N LEU A 4 -35.45 -17.36 12.10
CA LEU A 4 -35.60 -15.96 11.66
C LEU A 4 -34.24 -15.23 11.73
N LEU A 5 -33.42 -15.58 12.73
CA LEU A 5 -32.05 -15.09 12.84
C LEU A 5 -31.14 -15.66 11.74
N ILE A 6 -31.27 -16.96 11.41
CA ILE A 6 -30.55 -17.58 10.29
C ILE A 6 -30.97 -16.94 8.95
N LEU A 7 -32.27 -16.69 8.76
CA LEU A 7 -32.79 -16.08 7.52
C LEU A 7 -32.31 -14.63 7.37
N TYR A 8 -32.29 -13.85 8.45
CA TYR A 8 -31.70 -12.51 8.47
C TYR A 8 -30.21 -12.55 8.13
N ASN A 9 -29.45 -13.47 8.73
CA ASN A 9 -28.01 -13.59 8.49
C ASN A 9 -27.72 -14.01 7.03
N LEU A 10 -28.48 -14.96 6.50
CA LEU A 10 -28.41 -15.35 5.08
C LEU A 10 -28.69 -14.16 4.15
N PHE A 11 -29.70 -13.34 4.46
CA PHE A 11 -30.03 -12.15 3.67
C PHE A 11 -28.90 -11.11 3.68
N VAL A 12 -28.30 -10.87 4.84
CA VAL A 12 -27.17 -9.93 4.97
C VAL A 12 -25.96 -10.42 4.18
N VAL A 13 -25.60 -11.70 4.26
CA VAL A 13 -24.46 -12.25 3.52
C VAL A 13 -24.72 -12.21 2.00
N ALA A 14 -25.94 -12.54 1.56
CA ALA A 14 -26.32 -12.43 0.15
C ALA A 14 -26.22 -10.99 -0.39
N MET A 15 -26.61 -10.01 0.43
CA MET A 15 -26.49 -8.59 0.06
C MET A 15 -25.03 -8.16 -0.08
N ILE A 16 -24.15 -8.62 0.83
CA ILE A 16 -22.72 -8.33 0.79
C ILE A 16 -22.05 -8.98 -0.43
N GLU A 17 -22.41 -10.23 -0.76
CA GLU A 17 -21.91 -10.88 -1.99
C GLU A 17 -22.34 -10.11 -3.24
N TRP A 18 -23.60 -9.71 -3.32
CA TRP A 18 -24.13 -8.95 -4.46
C TRP A 18 -23.41 -7.61 -4.65
N LEU A 19 -23.17 -6.87 -3.56
CA LEU A 19 -22.42 -5.62 -3.59
C LEU A 19 -20.95 -5.84 -3.97
N SER A 20 -20.34 -6.91 -3.43
CA SER A 20 -18.95 -7.25 -3.72
C SER A 20 -18.76 -7.55 -5.21
N LEU A 21 -19.66 -8.34 -5.81
CA LEU A 21 -19.65 -8.67 -7.25
C LEU A 21 -19.75 -7.43 -8.16
N LYS A 22 -20.54 -6.42 -7.75
CA LYS A 22 -20.68 -5.17 -8.52
C LYS A 22 -19.44 -4.28 -8.49
N SER A 23 -18.57 -4.45 -7.49
CA SER A 23 -17.39 -3.62 -7.28
C SER A 23 -16.11 -4.23 -7.86
N VAL A 24 -16.21 -5.35 -8.59
CA VAL A 24 -15.03 -6.07 -9.11
C VAL A 24 -14.61 -5.51 -10.47
N ASP A 25 -13.56 -4.68 -10.45
CA ASP A 25 -12.87 -4.22 -11.66
C ASP A 25 -11.60 -5.03 -11.98
N SER A 26 -11.21 -5.96 -11.10
CA SER A 26 -9.95 -6.75 -11.22
C SER A 26 -10.10 -8.17 -10.71
N VAL A 27 -9.28 -9.10 -11.24
CA VAL A 27 -9.31 -10.54 -10.86
C VAL A 27 -9.08 -10.74 -9.36
N THR A 28 -8.27 -9.89 -8.72
CA THR A 28 -8.02 -9.93 -7.27
C THR A 28 -9.28 -9.61 -6.45
N GLY A 29 -10.23 -8.86 -7.01
CA GLY A 29 -11.51 -8.55 -6.37
C GLY A 29 -12.44 -9.76 -6.21
N LEU A 30 -12.18 -10.87 -6.89
CA LEU A 30 -12.98 -12.10 -6.81
C LEU A 30 -12.69 -12.95 -5.57
N VAL A 31 -11.61 -12.68 -4.84
CA VAL A 31 -11.20 -13.50 -3.68
C VAL A 31 -12.23 -13.45 -2.56
N LEU A 32 -12.77 -12.27 -2.27
CA LEU A 32 -13.76 -12.08 -1.19
C LEU A 32 -15.10 -12.79 -1.47
N PRO A 33 -15.76 -12.61 -2.64
CA PRO A 33 -17.00 -13.35 -2.93
C PRO A 33 -16.75 -14.87 -2.96
N LEU A 34 -15.61 -15.34 -3.46
CA LEU A 34 -15.28 -16.77 -3.47
C LEU A 34 -15.20 -17.38 -2.05
N LEU A 35 -14.69 -16.61 -1.08
CA LEU A 35 -14.56 -17.05 0.31
C LEU A 35 -15.92 -17.10 1.03
N LEU A 36 -16.89 -16.28 0.62
CA LEU A 36 -18.22 -16.22 1.22
C LEU A 36 -19.19 -17.31 0.72
N VAL A 37 -18.97 -17.85 -0.48
CA VAL A 37 -19.77 -18.96 -1.05
C VAL A 37 -19.94 -20.16 -0.10
N PRO A 38 -18.88 -20.74 0.51
CA PRO A 38 -19.06 -21.87 1.43
C PRO A 38 -19.87 -21.51 2.68
N LEU A 39 -19.81 -20.26 3.15
CA LEU A 39 -20.62 -19.77 4.27
C LEU A 39 -22.10 -19.67 3.88
N MET A 40 -22.39 -19.12 2.70
CA MET A 40 -23.74 -19.05 2.13
C MET A 40 -24.36 -20.44 1.98
N VAL A 41 -23.60 -21.39 1.44
CA VAL A 41 -24.03 -22.80 1.31
C VAL A 41 -24.30 -23.41 2.68
N HIS A 42 -23.44 -23.17 3.68
CA HIS A 42 -23.64 -23.68 5.03
C HIS A 42 -24.94 -23.15 5.67
N LEU A 43 -25.19 -21.84 5.59
CA LEU A 43 -26.40 -21.21 6.12
C LEU A 43 -27.67 -21.69 5.40
N ALA A 44 -27.61 -21.86 4.08
CA ALA A 44 -28.71 -22.41 3.29
C ALA A 44 -29.03 -23.87 3.68
N LEU A 45 -28.00 -24.68 3.95
CA LEU A 45 -28.18 -26.04 4.45
C LEU A 45 -28.77 -26.07 5.86
N GLU A 46 -28.34 -25.15 6.74
CA GLU A 46 -28.85 -25.06 8.11
C GLU A 46 -30.33 -24.63 8.16
N LEU A 47 -30.81 -23.88 7.17
CA LEU A 47 -32.24 -23.57 7.01
C LEU A 47 -33.07 -24.83 6.72
N LYS A 48 -32.50 -25.79 5.98
CA LYS A 48 -33.15 -27.05 5.61
C LYS A 48 -33.04 -28.12 6.70
N ARG A 49 -32.05 -28.02 7.58
CA ARG A 49 -31.85 -28.97 8.69
C ARG A 49 -32.97 -28.83 9.72
N ARG A 50 -33.65 -29.94 10.00
CA ARG A 50 -34.62 -30.01 11.10
C ARG A 50 -33.86 -29.87 12.42
N PRO A 51 -34.41 -29.15 13.42
CA PRO A 51 -33.75 -29.05 14.73
C PRO A 51 -33.58 -30.46 15.29
N LYS A 52 -32.32 -30.87 15.51
CA LYS A 52 -32.06 -32.06 16.34
C LYS A 52 -32.64 -31.75 17.71
N LYS A 53 -33.63 -32.53 18.13
CA LYS A 53 -34.11 -32.50 19.52
C LYS A 53 -32.88 -32.78 20.38
N LEU A 54 -32.39 -31.76 21.07
CA LEU A 54 -31.37 -31.92 22.10
C LEU A 54 -31.97 -32.91 23.12
N GLY A 55 -31.32 -34.06 23.27
CA GLY A 55 -31.65 -35.00 24.34
C GLY A 55 -31.53 -34.29 25.70
N PRO A 56 -32.20 -34.81 26.75
CA PRO A 56 -32.22 -34.17 28.05
C PRO A 56 -30.79 -33.94 28.54
N ILE A 57 -30.48 -32.69 28.87
CA ILE A 57 -29.22 -32.26 29.45
C ILE A 57 -29.11 -32.94 30.82
N SER A 58 -28.27 -33.97 30.94
CA SER A 58 -27.84 -34.47 32.25
C SER A 58 -27.16 -33.32 33.00
N LYS A 59 -27.72 -32.96 34.15
CA LYS A 59 -27.19 -31.92 35.04
C LYS A 59 -25.71 -32.21 35.34
N PRO A 60 -24.83 -31.19 35.35
CA PRO A 60 -23.43 -31.40 35.70
C PRO A 60 -23.32 -31.86 37.15
N VAL A 61 -22.76 -33.04 37.37
CA VAL A 61 -22.41 -33.53 38.70
C VAL A 61 -21.24 -32.68 39.21
N ILE A 62 -21.50 -31.82 40.19
CA ILE A 62 -20.47 -31.07 40.90
C ILE A 62 -19.79 -32.05 41.86
N PHE A 63 -18.57 -32.49 41.53
CA PHE A 63 -17.76 -33.31 42.42
C PHE A 63 -17.00 -32.39 43.39
N GLN A 64 -17.57 -32.16 44.56
CA GLN A 64 -16.94 -31.40 45.64
C GLN A 64 -15.97 -32.33 46.39
N LYS A 65 -14.72 -32.43 45.91
CA LYS A 65 -13.66 -33.17 46.63
C LYS A 65 -13.16 -32.32 47.79
N SER A 66 -13.57 -32.70 49.00
CA SER A 66 -13.01 -32.21 50.28
C SER A 66 -11.51 -32.51 50.33
N LEU A 67 -10.68 -31.47 50.41
CA LEU A 67 -9.23 -31.58 50.63
C LEU A 67 -8.97 -31.57 52.13
N LYS A 68 -8.87 -32.75 52.74
CA LYS A 68 -8.11 -32.93 53.99
C LYS A 68 -6.79 -33.57 53.59
N GLY A 69 -5.73 -32.76 53.56
CA GLY A 69 -4.39 -33.17 53.16
C GLY A 69 -3.37 -32.23 53.78
N GLU A 70 -2.57 -32.82 54.67
CA GLU A 70 -1.50 -32.26 55.48
C GLU A 70 -0.41 -31.57 54.63
N VAL A 71 0.10 -30.44 55.13
CA VAL A 71 1.14 -29.64 54.47
C VAL A 71 2.50 -30.25 54.76
N VAL A 72 3.15 -30.79 53.72
CA VAL A 72 4.59 -31.09 53.71
C VAL A 72 5.30 -29.94 52.98
N PRO A 73 6.32 -29.29 53.56
CA PRO A 73 7.03 -28.21 52.89
C PRO A 73 8.11 -28.81 51.98
N GLY A 74 7.92 -28.76 50.66
CA GLY A 74 8.94 -29.16 49.70
C GLY A 74 8.43 -29.22 48.25
N GLN A 75 8.81 -28.20 47.46
CA GLN A 75 8.49 -27.97 46.04
C GLN A 75 7.01 -27.71 45.71
N ALA A 76 6.70 -26.42 45.50
CA ALA A 76 5.43 -25.96 44.95
C ALA A 76 5.26 -26.47 43.50
N GLY A 77 4.76 -27.70 43.34
CA GLY A 77 4.34 -28.24 42.07
C GLY A 77 3.13 -27.45 41.56
N ILE A 78 3.35 -26.58 40.58
CA ILE A 78 2.26 -25.86 39.88
C ILE A 78 1.24 -26.90 39.39
N SER A 79 -0.02 -26.73 39.76
CA SER A 79 -1.07 -27.69 39.40
C SER A 79 -1.28 -27.73 37.88
N ASP A 80 -1.58 -28.91 37.33
CA ASP A 80 -1.80 -29.08 35.89
C ASP A 80 -3.01 -28.25 35.39
N ARG A 81 -3.94 -27.95 36.30
CA ARG A 81 -5.07 -27.05 36.05
C ARG A 81 -4.60 -25.62 35.77
N ASP A 82 -3.64 -25.12 36.54
CA ASP A 82 -3.09 -23.77 36.37
C ASP A 82 -2.27 -23.68 35.09
N ARG A 83 -1.49 -24.72 34.76
CA ARG A 83 -0.76 -24.82 33.48
C ARG A 83 -1.70 -24.78 32.28
N ARG A 84 -2.81 -25.52 32.34
CA ARG A 84 -3.81 -25.54 31.26
C ARG A 84 -4.56 -24.21 31.14
N LEU A 85 -4.86 -23.55 32.26
CA LEU A 85 -5.48 -22.23 32.24
C LEU A 85 -4.53 -21.18 31.64
N PHE A 86 -3.26 -21.21 32.03
CA PHE A 86 -2.22 -20.35 31.47
C PHE A 86 -2.05 -20.56 29.95
N LEU A 87 -1.95 -21.82 29.49
CA LEU A 87 -1.82 -22.15 28.08
C LEU A 87 -3.01 -21.65 27.25
N LYS A 88 -4.23 -21.78 27.80
CA LYS A 88 -5.45 -21.28 27.16
C LYS A 88 -5.46 -19.75 27.12
N LEU A 89 -4.99 -19.09 28.17
CA LEU A 89 -4.98 -17.63 28.27
C LEU A 89 -3.99 -17.01 27.29
N ILE A 90 -2.76 -17.53 27.21
CA ILE A 90 -1.76 -17.07 26.24
C ILE A 90 -2.19 -17.41 24.81
N GLY A 91 -2.69 -18.62 24.58
CA GLY A 91 -3.14 -19.04 23.25
C GLY A 91 -4.30 -18.17 22.74
N SER A 92 -5.31 -17.94 23.57
CA SER A 92 -6.48 -17.12 23.18
C SER A 92 -6.13 -15.63 23.02
N THR A 93 -5.34 -15.07 23.94
CA THR A 93 -4.89 -13.67 23.85
C THR A 93 -4.02 -13.46 22.61
N GLY A 94 -3.07 -14.37 22.35
CA GLY A 94 -2.21 -14.30 21.17
C GLY A 94 -2.99 -14.41 19.86
N LEU A 95 -3.95 -15.35 19.77
CA LEU A 95 -4.80 -15.50 18.60
C LEU A 95 -5.69 -14.24 18.39
N SER A 96 -6.22 -13.67 19.47
CA SER A 96 -7.03 -12.44 19.42
C SER A 96 -6.22 -11.25 18.91
N LEU A 97 -4.99 -11.07 19.40
CA LEU A 97 -4.10 -10.01 18.93
C LEU A 97 -3.69 -10.22 17.47
N PHE A 98 -3.46 -11.46 17.05
CA PHE A 98 -3.18 -11.80 15.65
C PHE A 98 -4.34 -11.42 14.73
N PHE A 99 -5.58 -11.79 15.07
CA PHE A 99 -6.74 -11.40 14.26
C PHE A 99 -7.00 -9.89 14.31
N MET A 100 -6.80 -9.24 15.46
CA MET A 100 -6.89 -7.78 15.57
C MET A 100 -5.86 -7.08 14.67
N SER A 101 -4.66 -7.66 14.53
CA SER A 101 -3.62 -7.20 13.62
C SER A 101 -3.97 -7.42 12.14
N LEU A 102 -4.80 -8.41 11.78
CA LEU A 102 -5.23 -8.56 10.38
C LEU A 102 -6.30 -7.53 9.99
N VAL A 103 -7.14 -7.13 10.94
CA VAL A 103 -8.30 -6.27 10.68
C VAL A 103 -7.98 -4.78 10.81
N SER A 104 -7.08 -4.38 11.72
CA SER A 104 -6.81 -2.98 11.99
C SER A 104 -5.45 -2.51 11.45
N LYS A 105 -5.50 -1.49 10.58
CA LYS A 105 -4.31 -0.83 10.01
C LYS A 105 -3.44 -0.18 11.10
N GLU A 106 -4.05 0.27 12.20
CA GLU A 106 -3.36 0.92 13.32
C GLU A 106 -2.60 -0.08 14.21
N ALA A 107 -3.12 -1.29 14.42
CA ALA A 107 -2.39 -2.32 15.17
C ALA A 107 -1.22 -2.90 14.37
N GLN A 108 -1.34 -2.97 13.03
CA GLN A 108 -0.22 -3.36 12.15
C GLN A 108 0.97 -2.42 12.30
N ALA A 109 0.73 -1.11 12.38
CA ALA A 109 1.79 -0.11 12.54
C ALA A 109 2.54 -0.23 13.87
N THR A 110 1.90 -0.77 14.91
CA THR A 110 2.52 -0.97 16.24
C THR A 110 3.36 -2.25 16.30
N PHE A 111 2.94 -3.32 15.60
CA PHE A 111 3.63 -4.63 15.63
C PHE A 111 4.66 -4.83 14.52
N PHE A 112 4.43 -4.30 13.32
CA PHE A 112 5.31 -4.50 12.16
C PHE A 112 6.21 -3.29 11.88
N GLY A 113 6.27 -2.35 12.83
CA GLY A 113 6.72 -1.01 12.56
C GLY A 113 5.76 -0.33 11.58
N SER A 114 5.89 0.98 11.46
CA SER A 114 5.20 1.79 10.45
C SER A 114 5.66 1.41 9.05
N MET A 115 5.35 0.19 8.60
CA MET A 115 5.28 -0.10 7.18
C MET A 115 4.02 0.61 6.72
N PRO A 116 4.15 1.71 5.95
CA PRO A 116 2.98 2.21 5.23
C PRO A 116 2.47 1.04 4.40
N GLY A 117 1.17 0.99 4.16
CA GLY A 117 0.56 -0.09 3.37
C GLY A 117 1.17 -0.22 1.97
N PRO A 118 0.46 -0.76 0.98
CA PRO A 118 0.99 -0.92 -0.39
C PRO A 118 1.36 0.40 -1.12
N GLY A 119 1.41 1.53 -0.43
CA GLY A 119 1.85 2.83 -0.92
C GLY A 119 3.35 3.04 -0.70
N THR A 120 3.97 3.56 -1.75
CA THR A 120 5.36 3.99 -1.91
C THR A 120 6.02 4.46 -0.61
N ILE A 121 7.24 3.95 -0.33
CA ILE A 121 8.10 4.46 0.75
C ILE A 121 8.52 5.88 0.37
N ALA A 122 7.92 6.88 1.04
CA ALA A 122 8.30 8.28 0.88
C ALA A 122 9.33 8.65 1.96
N LEU A 123 10.41 9.29 1.56
CA LEU A 123 11.36 9.89 2.50
C LEU A 123 10.66 11.05 3.21
N LYS A 124 10.91 11.23 4.50
CA LYS A 124 10.36 12.35 5.28
C LYS A 124 11.48 13.04 6.04
N ASP A 125 11.40 14.36 6.15
CA ASP A 125 12.29 15.15 6.99
C ASP A 125 11.96 14.94 8.48
N SER A 126 12.86 15.38 9.36
CA SER A 126 12.71 15.50 10.82
C SER A 126 11.44 16.23 11.27
N THR A 127 10.89 17.10 10.42
CA THR A 127 9.62 17.81 10.63
C THR A 127 8.38 17.01 10.17
N GLY A 128 8.58 15.83 9.59
CA GLY A 128 7.52 14.96 9.06
C GLY A 128 7.04 15.31 7.65
N ALA A 129 7.61 16.35 7.03
CA ALA A 129 7.32 16.73 5.65
C ALA A 129 7.84 15.67 4.68
N THR A 130 7.03 15.29 3.69
CA THR A 130 7.43 14.37 2.63
C THR A 130 8.52 15.01 1.77
N ILE A 131 9.67 14.35 1.70
CA ILE A 131 10.77 14.67 0.80
C ILE A 131 10.56 13.85 -0.47
N ASP A 132 10.46 14.54 -1.61
CA ASP A 132 10.68 13.91 -2.90
C ASP A 132 12.18 13.96 -3.21
N PRO A 133 12.92 12.84 -3.12
CA PRO A 133 14.35 12.83 -3.43
C PRO A 133 14.64 13.20 -4.88
N ALA A 134 13.65 13.11 -5.77
CA ALA A 134 13.73 13.54 -7.15
C ALA A 134 12.89 14.81 -7.34
N LYS A 135 13.36 15.94 -6.82
CA LYS A 135 12.85 17.23 -7.30
C LYS A 135 13.25 17.34 -8.77
N ASN A 136 12.33 16.99 -9.67
CA ASN A 136 12.57 17.00 -11.10
C ASN A 136 12.93 18.43 -11.52
N HIS A 137 14.17 18.63 -11.95
CA HIS A 137 14.55 19.83 -12.66
C HIS A 137 13.91 19.79 -14.05
N PRO A 138 13.53 20.94 -14.62
CA PRO A 138 12.85 20.98 -15.92
C PRO A 138 13.74 20.46 -17.08
N THR A 139 15.06 20.39 -16.86
CA THR A 139 16.04 19.81 -17.78
C THR A 139 16.38 18.34 -17.48
N ASP A 140 15.73 17.71 -16.51
CA ASP A 140 15.98 16.30 -16.20
C ASP A 140 15.53 15.40 -17.35
N GLY A 141 16.34 14.36 -17.60
CA GLY A 141 16.11 13.42 -18.71
C GLY A 141 16.64 13.88 -20.07
N TYR A 142 16.98 15.16 -20.23
CA TYR A 142 17.62 15.64 -21.45
C TYR A 142 19.11 15.28 -21.49
N LYS A 143 19.61 14.86 -22.66
CA LYS A 143 21.02 14.52 -22.90
C LYS A 143 21.54 15.27 -24.11
N ILE A 144 22.84 15.64 -24.09
CA ILE A 144 23.49 16.28 -25.24
C ILE A 144 23.42 15.34 -26.43
N SER A 145 22.88 15.82 -27.54
CA SER A 145 22.78 15.10 -28.80
C SER A 145 23.73 15.66 -29.85
N GLN A 146 23.87 16.99 -29.93
CA GLN A 146 24.72 17.67 -30.91
C GLN A 146 25.39 18.90 -30.30
N LEU A 147 26.54 19.26 -30.87
CA LEU A 147 27.34 20.42 -30.49
C LEU A 147 27.82 21.09 -31.78
N ASP A 148 27.80 22.42 -31.79
CA ASP A 148 28.38 23.23 -32.86
C ASP A 148 29.24 24.34 -32.27
N ASP A 149 30.56 24.17 -32.43
CA ASP A 149 31.63 25.06 -32.00
C ASP A 149 32.29 25.83 -33.15
N SER A 150 31.70 25.78 -34.35
CA SER A 150 32.26 26.46 -35.53
C SER A 150 32.04 27.98 -35.53
N GLY A 151 31.18 28.49 -34.63
CA GLY A 151 30.84 29.91 -34.53
C GLY A 151 31.94 30.77 -33.89
N SER A 152 32.08 32.01 -34.33
CA SER A 152 33.02 32.99 -33.74
C SER A 152 32.44 33.80 -32.58
N THR A 153 31.11 33.85 -32.46
CA THR A 153 30.38 34.62 -31.42
C THR A 153 29.59 33.72 -30.49
N TYR A 154 29.10 32.58 -30.97
CA TYR A 154 28.22 31.70 -30.21
C TYR A 154 28.63 30.24 -30.35
N LEU A 155 28.48 29.49 -29.24
CA LEU A 155 28.61 28.04 -29.15
C LEU A 155 27.22 27.44 -28.88
N TYR A 156 26.84 26.39 -29.60
CA TYR A 156 25.50 25.80 -29.50
C TYR A 156 25.56 24.35 -28.99
N PHE A 157 24.68 24.03 -28.05
CA PHE A 157 24.50 22.69 -27.49
C PHE A 157 23.05 22.28 -27.63
N ALA A 158 22.79 21.18 -28.33
CA ALA A 158 21.46 20.59 -28.41
C ALA A 158 21.30 19.46 -27.40
N TYR A 159 20.19 19.49 -26.69
CA TYR A 159 19.80 18.46 -25.75
C TYR A 159 18.47 17.86 -26.18
N VAL A 160 18.38 16.53 -26.14
CA VAL A 160 17.19 15.78 -26.56
C VAL A 160 16.83 14.78 -25.46
N ASN A 161 15.54 14.65 -25.17
CA ASN A 161 14.99 13.67 -24.24
C ASN A 161 14.51 12.41 -25.01
N LYS A 162 14.38 11.28 -24.32
CA LYS A 162 13.86 10.00 -24.86
C LYS A 162 12.50 10.13 -25.57
N ASP A 163 11.70 11.10 -25.16
CA ASP A 163 10.36 11.34 -25.69
C ASP A 163 10.36 12.26 -26.94
N GLY A 164 11.54 12.69 -27.43
CA GLY A 164 11.69 13.51 -28.63
C GLY A 164 11.60 15.02 -28.40
N ALA A 165 11.27 15.47 -27.20
CA ALA A 165 11.39 16.88 -26.80
C ALA A 165 12.87 17.30 -26.75
N TRP A 166 13.14 18.57 -27.04
CA TRP A 166 14.50 19.08 -27.15
C TRP A 166 14.62 20.54 -26.73
N TYR A 167 15.83 20.96 -26.40
CA TYR A 167 16.18 22.37 -26.29
C TYR A 167 17.60 22.60 -26.82
N ILE A 168 17.86 23.83 -27.22
CA ILE A 168 19.19 24.30 -27.62
C ILE A 168 19.62 25.36 -26.62
N GLN A 169 20.79 25.15 -26.03
CA GLN A 169 21.50 26.14 -25.24
C GLN A 169 22.52 26.83 -26.14
N ARG A 170 22.59 28.15 -26.06
CA ARG A 170 23.59 28.96 -26.74
C ARG A 170 24.42 29.69 -25.70
N GLU A 171 25.74 29.54 -25.78
CA GLU A 171 26.70 30.31 -25.01
C GLU A 171 27.29 31.43 -25.87
N THR A 172 27.37 32.64 -25.33
CA THR A 172 28.07 33.76 -25.99
C THR A 172 29.55 33.70 -25.66
N ILE A 173 30.41 33.45 -26.67
CA ILE A 173 31.85 33.23 -26.48
C ILE A 173 32.72 34.44 -26.84
N SER A 174 32.16 35.44 -27.53
CA SER A 174 32.86 36.70 -27.79
C SER A 174 31.89 37.87 -27.95
N GLY A 175 32.37 39.08 -27.70
CA GLY A 175 31.59 40.31 -27.81
C GLY A 175 30.89 40.71 -26.50
N ILE A 176 29.74 41.36 -26.62
CA ILE A 176 28.94 41.82 -25.48
C ILE A 176 28.25 40.60 -24.86
N ASN A 177 28.16 40.55 -23.52
CA ASN A 177 27.54 39.45 -22.76
C ASN A 177 28.26 38.09 -22.92
N THR A 178 29.58 38.12 -23.08
CA THR A 178 30.40 36.89 -23.09
C THR A 178 30.20 36.12 -21.78
N GLY A 179 29.88 34.83 -21.89
CA GLY A 179 29.53 33.93 -20.79
C GLY A 179 28.03 33.74 -20.56
N ASP A 180 27.16 34.50 -21.24
CA ASP A 180 25.72 34.33 -21.12
C ASP A 180 25.25 33.03 -21.78
N TYR A 181 24.39 32.31 -21.06
CA TYR A 181 23.65 31.15 -21.57
C TYR A 181 22.21 31.53 -21.87
N ARG A 182 21.77 31.26 -23.09
CA ARG A 182 20.38 31.46 -23.53
C ARG A 182 19.80 30.17 -24.08
N TYR A 183 18.49 30.00 -23.98
CA TYR A 183 17.81 28.74 -24.24
C TYR A 183 16.69 28.92 -25.27
N PHE A 184 16.44 27.87 -26.03
CA PHE A 184 15.27 27.75 -26.91
C PHE A 184 14.77 26.31 -26.84
N LYS A 185 13.49 26.08 -26.61
CA LYS A 185 12.91 24.73 -26.48
C LYS A 185 11.90 24.43 -27.59
N GLY A 186 11.78 23.16 -27.94
CA GLY A 186 10.78 22.67 -28.89
C GLY A 186 10.38 21.22 -28.61
N SER A 187 9.23 20.82 -29.13
CA SER A 187 8.67 19.47 -28.94
C SER A 187 8.69 18.60 -30.21
N SER A 188 8.99 19.17 -31.38
CA SER A 188 9.05 18.48 -32.67
C SER A 188 10.12 19.10 -33.57
N ASP A 189 10.43 18.43 -34.70
CA ASP A 189 11.26 18.99 -35.78
C ASP A 189 12.67 19.44 -35.36
N PHE A 190 13.31 18.68 -34.47
CA PHE A 190 14.65 18.97 -33.97
C PHE A 190 15.66 19.22 -35.10
N ALA A 191 15.67 18.35 -36.13
CA ALA A 191 16.63 18.46 -37.23
C ALA A 191 16.51 19.79 -37.99
N ALA A 192 15.29 20.24 -38.29
CA ALA A 192 15.06 21.50 -39.00
C ALA A 192 15.47 22.71 -38.14
N ASN A 193 15.10 22.70 -36.87
CA ASN A 193 15.45 23.77 -35.93
C ASN A 193 16.96 23.81 -35.64
N TRP A 194 17.61 22.65 -35.55
CA TRP A 194 19.06 22.56 -35.38
C TRP A 194 19.81 23.11 -36.61
N SER A 195 19.35 22.78 -37.82
CA SER A 195 19.92 23.36 -39.05
C SER A 195 19.79 24.88 -39.09
N ASN A 196 18.73 25.45 -38.52
CA ASN A 196 18.47 26.89 -38.43
C ASN A 196 18.77 27.49 -37.03
N ARG A 197 19.63 26.86 -36.23
CA ARG A 197 19.85 27.23 -34.81
C ARG A 197 20.23 28.70 -34.61
N SER A 198 21.01 29.29 -35.51
CA SER A 198 21.42 30.70 -35.42
C SER A 198 20.27 31.69 -35.62
N GLY A 199 19.17 31.28 -36.27
CA GLY A 199 17.99 32.10 -36.51
C GLY A 199 16.90 31.99 -35.44
N LEU A 200 17.12 31.24 -34.37
CA LEU A 200 16.15 31.07 -33.29
C LEU A 200 16.21 32.23 -32.29
N ALA A 201 15.06 32.52 -31.66
CA ALA A 201 14.94 33.55 -30.64
C ALA A 201 15.21 32.96 -29.25
N TYR A 202 16.46 33.05 -28.78
CA TYR A 202 16.85 32.50 -27.49
C TYR A 202 16.53 33.46 -26.34
N ASP A 203 16.16 32.91 -25.19
CA ASP A 203 15.83 33.69 -23.98
C ASP A 203 16.49 33.13 -22.71
N ASP A 204 16.27 33.78 -21.58
CA ASP A 204 16.77 33.33 -20.27
C ASP A 204 16.09 32.02 -19.82
N PHE A 205 16.71 31.33 -18.86
CA PHE A 205 16.27 30.00 -18.44
C PHE A 205 14.85 30.00 -17.86
N ASP A 206 14.52 30.99 -17.05
CA ASP A 206 13.24 31.16 -16.35
C ASP A 206 12.08 31.52 -17.28
N ASP A 207 12.35 32.16 -18.41
CA ASP A 207 11.34 32.40 -19.45
C ASP A 207 11.04 31.14 -20.26
N ILE A 208 12.03 30.25 -20.37
CA ILE A 208 11.93 29.03 -21.18
C ILE A 208 11.44 27.83 -20.37
N PHE A 209 11.74 27.69 -19.07
CA PHE A 209 11.43 26.50 -18.25
C PHE A 209 10.62 26.80 -17.00
#